data_AF-A0A0F4R7D0-F1
#
_entry.id   AF-A0A0F4R7D0-F1
#
_cell.length_a   1.000
_cell.length_b   1.000
_cell.length_c   1.000
_cell.angle_alpha   90.00
_cell.angle_beta   90.00
_cell.angle_gamma   90.00
#
_symmetry.space_group_name_H-M   'P 1'
#
loop_
_entity.id
_entity.type
_entity.pdbx_description
1 polymer ?
#
loop_
_entity_poly.entity_id
_entity_poly.type
_entity_poly.pdbx_seq_one_letter_code
_entity_poly.pdbx_strand_id
1 'polypeptide(L)'
;MTAHALHVNYPKTLLFSFTTSERNLLKEIAGHWMKMYACHEIDRGNLVGFHFLTVWDPLVTLEKIRLQPCFKTDAIRRGGYEFDIGRQRDVPLCVYEVQMLCEMVKAAVECRLNRFLLIDKGSMADVVGRRLTWSWMNSQVTISLSQKLDLLDQVAGLFYGHSAYQSSCLAIETLAGVEYA
;
A
#
# COMPACT_ATOMS: atom_id res chain seq x y z
N MET A 1 18.60 -26.90 35.09
CA MET A 1 18.42 -26.72 33.64
C MET A 1 18.12 -25.25 33.38
N THR A 2 19.13 -24.47 33.00
CA THR A 2 18.96 -23.07 32.62
C THR A 2 18.57 -23.03 31.16
N ALA A 3 17.29 -22.79 30.88
CA ALA A 3 16.85 -22.50 29.51
C ALA A 3 17.59 -21.24 29.04
N HIS A 4 18.59 -21.42 28.18
CA HIS A 4 19.11 -20.30 27.41
C HIS A 4 17.99 -19.87 26.47
N ALA A 5 17.41 -18.70 26.74
CA ALA A 5 16.55 -18.06 25.76
C ALA A 5 17.39 -17.90 24.49
N LEU A 6 16.96 -18.53 23.40
CA LEU A 6 17.49 -18.28 22.07
C LEU A 6 17.44 -16.76 21.85
N HIS A 7 18.60 -16.12 21.88
CA HIS A 7 18.72 -14.70 21.56
C HIS A 7 18.49 -14.56 20.06
N VAL A 8 17.22 -14.40 19.67
CA VAL A 8 16.87 -14.07 18.29
C VAL A 8 17.34 -12.64 18.04
N ASN A 9 18.38 -12.50 17.22
CA ASN A 9 18.95 -11.20 16.85
C ASN A 9 18.06 -10.54 15.78
N TYR A 10 17.00 -9.86 16.22
CA TYR A 10 16.13 -9.13 15.30
C TYR A 10 16.85 -7.92 14.67
N PRO A 11 16.60 -7.62 13.39
CA PRO A 11 17.16 -6.45 12.73
C PRO A 11 16.68 -5.18 13.43
N LYS A 12 17.61 -4.30 13.80
CA LYS A 12 17.32 -3.03 14.50
C LYS A 12 16.56 -2.02 13.63
N THR A 13 16.57 -2.20 12.31
CA THR A 13 15.87 -1.34 11.35
C THR A 13 15.51 -2.14 10.11
N LEU A 14 14.29 -1.99 9.62
CA LEU A 14 13.88 -2.49 8.30
C LEU A 14 13.95 -1.35 7.28
N LEU A 15 14.72 -1.57 6.21
CA LEU A 15 14.79 -0.70 5.06
C LEU A 15 13.83 -1.20 4.00
N PHE A 16 12.98 -0.31 3.50
CA PHE A 16 12.00 -0.63 2.48
C PHE A 16 12.31 0.14 1.20
N SER A 17 12.22 -0.53 0.05
CA SER A 17 12.49 0.05 -1.26
C SER A 17 11.58 -0.54 -2.32
N PHE A 18 11.40 0.18 -3.43
CA PHE A 18 10.66 -0.31 -4.59
C PHE A 18 11.57 -0.35 -5.83
N THR A 19 11.44 -1.38 -6.63
CA THR A 19 12.09 -1.48 -7.94
C THR A 19 11.40 -0.55 -8.95
N THR A 20 12.04 -0.29 -10.08
CA THR A 20 11.44 0.52 -11.15
C THR A 20 10.17 -0.14 -11.70
N SER A 21 10.17 -1.47 -11.87
CA SER A 21 9.01 -2.22 -12.33
C SER A 21 7.83 -2.12 -11.35
N GLU A 22 8.10 -2.25 -10.05
CA GLU A 22 7.09 -2.06 -9.01
C GLU A 22 6.50 -0.65 -9.03
N ARG A 23 7.33 0.39 -9.14
CA ARG A 23 6.86 1.79 -9.24
C ARG A 23 5.99 2.03 -10.47
N ASN A 24 6.36 1.46 -11.62
CA ASN A 24 5.58 1.59 -12.85
C ASN A 24 4.23 0.90 -12.71
N LEU A 25 4.19 -0.30 -12.13
CA LEU A 25 2.97 -1.04 -11.86
C LEU A 25 2.05 -0.28 -10.88
N LEU A 26 2.62 0.27 -9.80
CA LEU A 26 1.88 1.11 -8.86
C LEU A 26 1.22 2.31 -9.55
N LYS A 27 1.95 2.98 -10.47
CA LYS A 27 1.44 4.10 -11.24
C LYS A 27 0.31 3.69 -12.18
N GLU A 28 0.41 2.53 -12.79
CA GLU A 28 -0.64 1.98 -13.67
C GLU A 28 -1.93 1.68 -12.89
N ILE A 29 -1.81 0.96 -11.76
CA ILE A 29 -2.93 0.66 -10.87
C ILE A 29 -3.55 1.96 -10.32
N ALA A 30 -2.73 2.92 -9.89
CA ALA A 30 -3.19 4.23 -9.42
C ALA A 30 -4.01 4.96 -10.48
N GLY A 31 -3.55 4.97 -11.73
CA GLY A 31 -4.29 5.59 -12.84
C GLY A 31 -5.68 4.97 -13.04
N HIS A 32 -5.80 3.66 -12.86
CA HIS A 32 -7.10 2.97 -12.94
C HIS A 32 -7.97 3.21 -11.70
N TRP A 33 -7.39 3.13 -10.50
CA TRP A 33 -8.06 3.46 -9.25
C TRP A 33 -8.69 4.86 -9.28
N MET A 34 -7.91 5.85 -9.73
CA MET A 34 -8.38 7.23 -9.84
C MET A 34 -9.54 7.38 -10.82
N LYS A 35 -9.51 6.66 -11.96
CA LYS A 35 -10.61 6.65 -12.92
C LYS A 35 -11.89 6.08 -12.30
N MET A 36 -11.79 4.97 -11.56
CA MET A 36 -12.95 4.36 -10.91
C MET A 36 -13.58 5.29 -9.87
N TYR A 37 -12.78 5.98 -9.08
CA TYR A 37 -13.24 6.99 -8.11
C TYR A 37 -13.85 8.23 -8.80
N ALA A 38 -13.25 8.72 -9.88
CA ALA A 38 -13.81 9.85 -10.63
C ALA A 38 -15.19 9.51 -11.21
N CYS A 39 -15.35 8.31 -11.79
CA CYS A 39 -16.66 7.85 -12.25
C CYS A 39 -17.66 7.67 -11.11
N HIS A 40 -17.22 7.20 -9.94
CA HIS A 40 -18.06 7.14 -8.73
C HIS A 40 -18.54 8.53 -8.29
N GLU A 41 -17.68 9.54 -8.34
CA GLU A 41 -18.05 10.92 -8.00
C GLU A 41 -19.07 11.46 -9.01
N ILE A 42 -18.87 11.22 -10.31
CA ILE A 42 -19.84 11.62 -11.37
C ILE A 42 -21.21 10.98 -11.12
N ASP A 43 -21.26 9.66 -10.88
CA ASP A 43 -22.52 8.93 -10.65
C ASP A 43 -23.30 9.45 -9.43
N ARG A 44 -22.59 9.96 -8.42
CA ARG A 44 -23.20 10.54 -7.22
C ARG A 44 -23.50 12.04 -7.33
N GLY A 45 -23.17 12.68 -8.44
CA GLY A 45 -23.29 14.13 -8.60
C GLY A 45 -22.33 14.91 -7.68
N ASN A 46 -21.25 14.27 -7.24
CA ASN A 46 -20.19 14.91 -6.47
C ASN A 46 -19.25 15.69 -7.40
N LEU A 47 -18.45 16.58 -6.83
CA LEU A 47 -17.37 17.24 -7.56
C LEU A 47 -16.28 16.23 -7.91
N VAL A 48 -16.01 16.07 -9.20
CA VAL A 48 -15.01 15.11 -9.71
C VAL A 48 -13.61 15.51 -9.25
N GLY A 49 -12.87 14.54 -8.74
CA GLY A 49 -11.52 14.66 -8.21
C GLY A 49 -11.44 15.22 -6.80
N PHE A 50 -12.57 15.55 -6.15
CA PHE A 50 -12.57 16.14 -4.82
C PHE A 50 -11.98 15.19 -3.77
N HIS A 51 -12.21 13.88 -3.91
CA HIS A 51 -11.58 12.87 -3.07
C HIS A 51 -10.04 12.95 -3.12
N PHE A 52 -9.44 13.13 -4.30
CA PHE A 52 -7.98 13.21 -4.43
C PHE A 52 -7.42 14.52 -3.90
N LEU A 53 -8.22 15.59 -3.90
CA LEU A 53 -7.80 16.88 -3.34
C LEU A 53 -7.81 16.89 -1.81
N THR A 54 -8.71 16.12 -1.18
CA THR A 54 -9.00 16.22 0.26
C THR A 54 -8.64 14.98 1.06
N VAL A 55 -8.83 13.78 0.51
CA VAL A 55 -8.70 12.52 1.24
C VAL A 55 -7.38 11.84 0.94
N TRP A 56 -7.14 11.46 -0.33
CA TRP A 56 -5.90 10.78 -0.73
C TRP A 56 -5.73 10.78 -2.24
N ASP A 57 -4.61 11.34 -2.72
CA ASP A 57 -4.12 11.20 -4.09
C ASP A 57 -2.99 10.15 -4.12
N PRO A 58 -3.17 9.00 -4.81
CA PRO A 58 -2.13 7.99 -4.91
C PRO A 58 -0.87 8.52 -5.61
N LEU A 59 -1.00 9.47 -6.55
CA LEU A 59 0.16 10.02 -7.26
C LEU A 59 1.06 10.86 -6.35
N VAL A 60 0.48 11.56 -5.37
CA VAL A 60 1.25 12.29 -4.35
C VAL A 60 2.02 11.32 -3.47
N THR A 61 1.40 10.23 -3.02
CA THR A 61 2.10 9.18 -2.25
C THR A 61 3.23 8.55 -3.07
N LEU A 62 2.99 8.24 -4.34
CA LEU A 62 4.01 7.67 -5.22
C LEU A 62 5.16 8.64 -5.48
N GLU A 63 4.90 9.94 -5.54
CA GLU A 63 5.95 10.94 -5.65
C GLU A 63 6.83 10.99 -4.39
N LYS A 64 6.24 10.91 -3.19
CA LYS A 64 7.01 10.79 -1.93
C LYS A 64 7.91 9.55 -1.95
N ILE A 65 7.39 8.40 -2.38
CA ILE A 65 8.15 7.15 -2.52
C ILE A 65 9.25 7.29 -3.59
N ARG A 66 8.99 8.01 -4.68
CA ARG A 66 9.99 8.26 -5.73
C ARG A 66 11.15 9.11 -5.22
N LEU A 67 10.86 10.13 -4.43
CA LEU A 67 11.87 11.01 -3.82
C LEU A 67 12.68 10.31 -2.72
N GLN A 68 12.13 9.24 -2.13
CA GLN A 68 12.79 8.41 -1.12
C GLN A 68 12.85 6.95 -1.58
N PRO A 69 13.77 6.59 -2.50
CA PRO A 69 13.81 5.25 -3.10
C PRO A 69 14.09 4.12 -2.08
N CYS A 70 14.67 4.47 -0.93
CA CYS A 70 14.82 3.60 0.23
C CYS A 70 14.51 4.42 1.48
N PHE A 71 13.64 3.91 2.36
CA PHE A 71 13.30 4.56 3.62
C PHE A 71 13.22 3.55 4.76
N LYS A 72 13.45 4.04 5.99
CA LYS A 72 13.27 3.23 7.18
C LYS A 72 11.80 3.19 7.56
N THR A 73 11.32 2.04 7.99
CA THR A 73 9.91 1.84 8.38
C THR A 73 9.52 2.65 9.62
N ASP A 74 10.45 2.89 10.54
CA ASP A 74 10.27 3.72 11.73
C ASP A 74 10.21 5.23 11.44
N ALA A 75 10.72 5.66 10.28
CA ALA A 75 10.64 7.05 9.82
C ALA A 75 9.26 7.42 9.26
N ILE A 76 8.39 6.43 9.03
CA ILE A 76 7.02 6.67 8.59
C ILE A 76 6.21 7.25 9.76
N ARG A 77 5.60 8.41 9.53
CA ARG A 77 4.84 9.10 10.57
C ARG A 77 3.64 8.25 11.00
N ARG A 78 3.54 7.95 12.30
CA ARG A 78 2.34 7.36 12.90
C ARG A 78 1.17 8.35 12.77
N GLY A 79 0.07 7.92 12.15
CA GLY A 79 -1.11 8.74 11.89
C GLY A 79 -1.29 9.10 10.41
N GLY A 80 -2.13 10.11 10.16
CA GLY A 80 -2.43 10.64 8.84
C GLY A 80 -2.28 12.17 8.79
N TYR A 81 -3.09 12.78 7.96
CA TYR A 81 -3.25 14.22 7.82
C TYR A 81 -4.74 14.58 7.91
N GLU A 82 -5.04 15.85 8.12
CA GLU A 82 -6.41 16.35 8.05
C GLU A 82 -6.95 16.14 6.64
N PHE A 83 -8.20 15.67 6.51
CA PHE A 83 -8.86 15.49 5.22
C PHE A 83 -9.35 16.83 4.68
N ASP A 84 -8.39 17.66 4.28
CA ASP A 84 -8.56 19.00 3.77
C ASP A 84 -7.65 19.22 2.57
N ILE A 85 -7.97 20.23 1.78
CA ILE A 85 -7.38 20.45 0.46
C ILE A 85 -5.86 20.58 0.55
N GLY A 86 -5.15 19.67 -0.13
CA GLY A 86 -3.70 19.72 -0.28
C GLY A 86 -2.89 19.24 0.93
N ARG A 87 -3.52 18.94 2.07
CA ARG A 87 -2.83 18.54 3.32
C ARG A 87 -1.92 17.34 3.18
N GLN A 88 -2.25 16.42 2.27
CA GLN A 88 -1.39 15.28 1.96
C GLN A 88 0.03 15.71 1.54
N ARG A 89 0.18 16.82 0.79
CA ARG A 89 1.48 17.26 0.27
C ARG A 89 2.39 17.84 1.36
N ASP A 90 1.80 18.40 2.40
CA ASP A 90 2.51 19.10 3.47
C ASP A 90 3.12 18.15 4.51
N VAL A 91 2.76 16.87 4.47
CA VAL A 91 3.24 15.87 5.42
C VAL A 91 4.17 14.84 4.76
N PRO A 92 5.23 14.38 5.45
CA PRO A 92 5.99 13.20 5.04
C PRO A 92 5.10 11.97 4.88
N LEU A 93 5.63 10.92 4.24
CA LEU A 93 4.92 9.64 4.10
C LEU A 93 4.45 9.15 5.47
N CYS A 94 3.15 8.85 5.56
CA CYS A 94 2.49 8.45 6.80
C CYS A 94 1.83 7.07 6.68
N VAL A 95 1.50 6.46 7.81
CA VAL A 95 0.89 5.12 7.87
C VAL A 95 -0.41 5.06 7.06
N TYR A 96 -1.24 6.11 7.12
CA TYR A 96 -2.48 6.16 6.34
C TYR A 96 -2.25 6.03 4.83
N GLU A 97 -1.22 6.68 4.28
CA GLU A 97 -0.90 6.57 2.85
C GLU A 97 -0.41 5.17 2.47
N VAL A 98 0.32 4.50 3.37
CA VAL A 98 0.75 3.12 3.18
C VAL A 98 -0.46 2.18 3.16
N GLN A 99 -1.42 2.36 4.07
CA GLN A 99 -2.67 1.60 4.12
C GLN A 99 -3.48 1.76 2.82
N MET A 100 -3.68 3.01 2.39
CA MET A 100 -4.42 3.29 1.15
C MET A 100 -3.71 2.71 -0.08
N LEU A 101 -2.38 2.78 -0.13
CA LEU A 101 -1.59 2.17 -1.20
C LEU A 101 -1.70 0.64 -1.19
N CYS A 102 -1.68 0.01 -0.02
CA CYS A 102 -1.87 -1.42 0.15
C CYS A 102 -3.27 -1.85 -0.33
N GLU A 103 -4.33 -1.17 0.10
CA GLU A 103 -5.71 -1.45 -0.31
C GLU A 103 -5.92 -1.28 -1.82
N MET A 104 -5.30 -0.27 -2.41
CA MET A 104 -5.33 -0.07 -3.86
C MET A 104 -4.74 -1.25 -4.63
N VAL A 105 -3.59 -1.77 -4.20
CA VAL A 105 -2.94 -2.92 -4.86
C VAL A 105 -3.69 -4.22 -4.57
N LYS A 106 -4.20 -4.44 -3.36
CA LYS A 106 -5.06 -5.58 -3.04
C LYS A 106 -6.30 -5.60 -3.91
N ALA A 107 -6.97 -4.47 -4.07
CA ALA A 107 -8.15 -4.38 -4.92
C ALA A 107 -7.83 -4.74 -6.38
N ALA A 108 -6.62 -4.46 -6.86
CA ALA A 108 -6.16 -4.89 -8.18
C ALA A 108 -5.96 -6.41 -8.25
N VAL A 109 -5.26 -7.00 -7.28
CA VAL A 109 -5.00 -8.45 -7.22
C VAL A 109 -6.29 -9.25 -7.04
N GLU A 110 -7.18 -8.79 -6.19
CA GLU A 110 -8.48 -9.44 -5.90
C GLU A 110 -9.53 -9.15 -6.98
N CYS A 111 -9.14 -8.47 -8.06
CA CYS A 111 -10.03 -8.17 -9.18
C CYS A 111 -11.23 -7.29 -8.76
N ARG A 112 -11.16 -6.61 -7.61
CA ARG A 112 -12.19 -5.69 -7.11
C ARG A 112 -12.27 -4.41 -7.94
N LEU A 113 -11.20 -4.03 -8.63
CA LEU A 113 -11.23 -2.88 -9.54
C LEU A 113 -12.09 -3.11 -10.80
N ASN A 114 -12.38 -4.36 -11.16
CA ASN A 114 -13.35 -4.66 -12.22
C ASN A 114 -14.79 -4.29 -11.87
N ARG A 115 -15.08 -4.22 -10.57
CA ARG A 115 -16.40 -3.99 -10.00
C ARG A 115 -16.22 -3.08 -8.81
N PHE A 116 -16.14 -1.78 -9.08
CA PHE A 116 -16.15 -0.82 -7.98
C PHE A 116 -17.51 -0.92 -7.30
N LEU A 117 -17.51 -1.41 -6.06
CA LEU A 117 -18.69 -1.58 -5.24
C LEU A 117 -19.13 -0.19 -4.78
N LEU A 118 -20.20 0.30 -5.40
CA LEU A 118 -20.86 1.52 -4.96
C LEU A 118 -21.68 1.13 -3.73
N ILE A 119 -21.33 1.66 -2.56
CA ILE A 119 -22.18 1.51 -1.36
C ILE A 119 -23.61 1.89 -1.77
N ASP A 120 -24.52 0.93 -1.63
CA ASP A 120 -25.96 1.01 -1.91
C ASP A 120 -26.43 1.26 -3.36
N LYS A 121 -25.55 1.21 -4.38
CA LYS A 121 -25.96 1.54 -5.78
C LYS A 121 -25.50 0.60 -6.90
N GLY A 122 -24.89 -0.53 -6.56
CA GLY A 122 -24.53 -1.58 -7.53
C GLY A 122 -23.05 -1.57 -7.94
N SER A 123 -22.72 -2.27 -9.02
CA SER A 123 -21.35 -2.45 -9.50
C SER A 123 -21.10 -1.67 -10.79
N MET A 124 -20.02 -0.89 -10.86
CA MET A 124 -19.58 -0.28 -12.11
C MET A 124 -18.60 -1.21 -12.84
N ALA A 125 -18.82 -1.45 -14.13
CA ALA A 125 -17.92 -2.25 -14.95
C ALA A 125 -16.61 -1.49 -15.25
N ASP A 126 -15.52 -2.24 -15.40
CA ASP A 126 -14.20 -1.74 -15.79
C ASP A 126 -14.25 -0.78 -16.98
N VAL A 127 -13.75 0.45 -16.78
CA VAL A 127 -13.72 1.53 -17.77
C VAL A 127 -12.60 1.32 -18.81
N VAL A 128 -11.57 0.53 -18.49
CA VAL A 128 -10.40 0.28 -19.35
C VAL A 128 -10.45 -1.12 -20.00
N GLY A 129 -11.43 -1.93 -19.61
CA GLY A 129 -11.77 -3.22 -20.19
C GLY A 129 -11.14 -4.40 -19.43
N ARG A 130 -11.93 -5.48 -19.27
CA ARG A 130 -11.64 -6.67 -18.44
C ARG A 130 -10.21 -7.26 -18.56
N ARG A 131 -9.53 -7.05 -19.68
CA ARG A 131 -8.20 -7.63 -19.96
C ARG A 131 -7.11 -7.07 -19.06
N LEU A 132 -7.17 -5.80 -18.67
CA LEU A 132 -6.13 -5.14 -17.89
C LEU A 132 -6.17 -5.54 -16.42
N THR A 133 -7.32 -5.46 -15.79
CA THR A 133 -7.55 -5.88 -14.41
C THR A 133 -7.29 -7.38 -14.20
N TRP A 134 -7.65 -8.23 -15.18
CA TRP A 134 -7.29 -9.66 -15.15
C TRP A 134 -5.79 -9.90 -15.28
N SER A 135 -5.06 -9.03 -15.96
CA SER A 135 -3.60 -9.16 -16.08
C SER A 135 -2.90 -8.93 -14.75
N TRP A 136 -3.40 -8.03 -13.90
CA TRP A 136 -2.86 -7.78 -12.56
C TRP A 136 -3.14 -8.94 -11.61
N MET A 137 -4.38 -9.45 -11.59
CA MET A 137 -4.77 -10.62 -10.78
C MET A 137 -3.88 -11.84 -11.03
N ASN A 138 -3.51 -12.08 -12.30
CA ASN A 138 -2.71 -13.26 -12.69
C ASN A 138 -1.21 -12.98 -12.77
N SER A 139 -0.76 -11.75 -12.45
CA SER A 139 0.65 -11.37 -12.55
C SER A 139 1.37 -11.64 -11.23
N GLN A 140 2.35 -12.54 -11.28
CA GLN A 140 3.21 -12.84 -10.12
C GLN A 140 3.87 -11.58 -9.55
N VAL A 141 4.24 -10.62 -10.40
CA VAL A 141 4.84 -9.35 -9.97
C VAL A 141 3.85 -8.52 -9.14
N THR A 142 2.57 -8.51 -9.52
CA THR A 142 1.52 -7.79 -8.77
C THR A 142 1.23 -8.46 -7.44
N ILE A 143 1.17 -9.79 -7.42
CA ILE A 143 0.96 -10.58 -6.19
C ILE A 143 2.13 -10.35 -5.21
N SER A 144 3.37 -10.46 -5.67
CA SER A 144 4.56 -10.18 -4.87
C SER A 144 4.57 -8.74 -4.35
N LEU A 145 4.19 -7.76 -5.19
CA LEU A 145 4.07 -6.37 -4.76
C LEU A 145 3.00 -6.18 -3.67
N SER A 146 1.86 -6.85 -3.78
CA SER A 146 0.81 -6.82 -2.74
C SER A 146 1.34 -7.36 -1.41
N GLN A 147 1.97 -8.53 -1.42
CA GLN A 147 2.57 -9.13 -0.22
C GLN A 147 3.64 -8.22 0.42
N LYS A 148 4.42 -7.55 -0.43
CA LYS A 148 5.44 -6.61 0.02
C LYS A 148 4.82 -5.38 0.69
N LEU A 149 3.73 -4.84 0.13
CA LEU A 149 2.99 -3.73 0.73
C LEU A 149 2.25 -4.13 2.00
N ASP A 150 1.71 -5.35 2.06
CA ASP A 150 1.11 -5.93 3.27
C ASP A 150 2.11 -5.97 4.42
N LEU A 151 3.32 -6.42 4.12
CA LEU A 151 4.40 -6.40 5.10
C LEU A 151 4.73 -4.98 5.54
N LEU A 152 4.82 -4.03 4.60
CA LEU A 152 5.10 -2.62 4.92
C LEU A 152 4.02 -2.06 5.86
N ASP A 153 2.76 -2.31 5.58
CA ASP A 153 1.63 -1.84 6.39
C ASP A 153 1.73 -2.33 7.84
N GLN A 154 2.10 -3.59 8.04
CA GLN A 154 2.28 -4.17 9.37
C GLN A 154 3.42 -3.53 10.18
N VAL A 155 4.47 -3.02 9.50
CA VAL A 155 5.66 -2.47 10.17
C VAL A 155 5.75 -0.93 10.09
N ALA A 156 4.86 -0.27 9.37
CA ALA A 156 4.91 1.16 9.14
C ALA A 156 4.81 1.95 10.45
N GLY A 157 5.81 2.78 10.72
CA GLY A 157 5.93 3.55 11.95
C GLY A 157 6.30 2.71 13.18
N LEU A 158 6.56 1.41 13.04
CA LEU A 158 7.05 0.59 14.14
C LEU A 158 8.57 0.71 14.30
N PHE A 159 9.03 0.63 15.55
CA PHE A 159 10.45 0.69 15.90
C PHE A 159 10.86 -0.59 16.63
N TYR A 160 12.17 -0.85 16.66
CA TYR A 160 12.77 -1.99 17.35
C TYR A 160 12.39 -2.02 18.84
N GLY A 161 11.85 -3.14 19.31
CA GLY A 161 11.35 -3.31 20.69
C GLY A 161 9.82 -3.25 20.82
N HIS A 162 9.11 -2.86 19.75
CA HIS A 162 7.66 -3.04 19.67
C HIS A 162 7.33 -4.52 19.37
N SER A 163 6.42 -5.14 20.11
CA SER A 163 6.08 -6.57 19.94
C SER A 163 5.64 -6.90 18.50
N ALA A 164 4.81 -6.05 17.90
CA ALA A 164 4.39 -6.22 16.50
C ALA A 164 5.56 -6.13 15.50
N TYR A 165 6.60 -5.33 15.78
CA TYR A 165 7.79 -5.27 14.94
C TYR A 165 8.55 -6.60 14.95
N GLN A 166 8.70 -7.21 16.13
CA GLN A 166 9.36 -8.52 16.27
C GLN A 166 8.57 -9.62 15.56
N SER A 167 7.25 -9.65 15.70
CA SER A 167 6.38 -10.60 14.99
C SER A 167 6.47 -10.43 13.46
N SER A 168 6.48 -9.21 12.96
CA SER A 168 6.64 -8.96 11.52
C SER A 168 8.04 -9.33 11.02
N CYS A 169 9.11 -9.12 11.81
CA CYS A 169 10.44 -9.61 11.45
C CYS A 169 10.48 -11.14 11.27
N LEU A 170 9.81 -11.90 12.15
CA LEU A 170 9.67 -13.35 11.99
C LEU A 170 8.91 -13.72 10.70
N ALA A 171 7.86 -12.97 10.35
CA ALA A 171 7.11 -13.19 9.11
C ALA A 171 7.98 -12.95 7.86
N ILE A 172 8.87 -11.94 7.89
CA ILE A 172 9.84 -11.69 6.82
C ILE A 172 10.82 -12.85 6.65
N GLU A 173 11.34 -13.37 7.77
CA GLU A 173 12.27 -14.51 7.74
C GLU A 173 11.60 -15.76 7.17
N THR A 174 10.33 -16.00 7.49
CA THR A 174 9.57 -17.10 6.87
C THR A 174 9.31 -16.89 5.38
N LEU A 175 9.08 -15.65 4.93
CA LEU A 175 8.91 -15.32 3.51
C LEU A 175 10.20 -15.45 2.71
N ALA A 176 11.36 -15.23 3.36
CA ALA A 176 12.68 -15.41 2.78
C ALA A 176 13.18 -16.87 2.83
N GLY A 177 12.41 -17.81 3.40
CA GLY A 177 12.78 -19.23 3.45
C GLY A 177 13.95 -19.52 4.38
N VAL A 178 13.97 -18.96 5.59
CA VAL A 178 15.03 -19.24 6.58
C VAL A 178 14.72 -20.56 7.31
N GLU A 179 15.52 -21.59 7.05
CA GLU A 179 15.61 -22.79 7.91
C GLU A 179 16.40 -22.44 9.17
N TYR A 180 15.82 -22.71 10.34
CA TYR A 180 16.53 -22.66 11.62
C TYR A 180 17.16 -24.04 11.87
N ALA A 181 18.49 -24.09 11.94
CA ALA A 181 19.27 -25.25 12.41
C ALA A 181 19.35 -25.30 13.94
#